data_AF-A0A938MA55-F1
#
_entry.id   AF-A0A938MA55-F1
#
_cell.length_a   1.000
_cell.length_b   1.000
_cell.length_c   1.000
_cell.angle_alpha   90.00
_cell.angle_beta   90.00
_cell.angle_gamma   90.00
#
_symmetry.space_group_name_H-M   'P 1'
#
loop_
_entity.id
_entity.type
_entity.pdbx_description
1 polymer ?
#
loop_
_entity_poly.entity_id
_entity_poly.type
_entity_poly.pdbx_seq_one_letter_code
_entity_poly.pdbx_strand_id
1 'polypeptide(L)'
;MFFKLFLLFAAIPILEVYILVRLGGAIGWKPTLGICIVTALAGSLLAKHQGLNAWRRVQADLAQGILPGDALLDGLLILAGGLLLITPGL
;
A
#
# COMPACT_ATOMS: atom_id res chain seq x y z
N MET A 1 17.95 -11.36 9.96
CA MET A 1 16.78 -10.47 9.75
C MET A 1 16.39 -10.41 8.27
N PHE A 2 17.35 -10.23 7.35
CA PHE A 2 17.11 -10.20 5.90
C PHE A 2 16.29 -11.39 5.36
N PHE A 3 16.62 -12.62 5.79
CA PHE A 3 15.90 -13.82 5.38
C PHE A 3 14.40 -13.81 5.76
N LYS A 4 14.05 -13.21 6.92
CA LYS A 4 12.65 -13.09 7.36
C LYS A 4 11.87 -12.09 6.49
N LEU A 5 12.50 -10.96 6.15
CA LEU A 5 11.93 -9.97 5.23
C LEU A 5 11.74 -10.56 3.82
N PHE A 6 12.75 -11.29 3.33
CA PHE A 6 12.64 -12.00 2.05
C PHE A 6 11.46 -12.98 2.03
N LEU A 7 11.33 -13.81 3.07
CA LEU A 7 10.19 -14.72 3.22
C LEU A 7 8.85 -13.98 3.23
N LEU A 8 8.75 -12.86 3.96
CA LEU A 8 7.53 -12.06 4.02
C LEU A 8 7.16 -11.50 2.63
N PHE A 9 8.10 -10.83 1.97
CA PHE A 9 7.88 -10.22 0.65
C PHE A 9 7.68 -11.23 -0.47
N ALA A 10 8.17 -12.47 -0.34
CA ALA A 10 7.91 -13.54 -1.29
C ALA A 10 6.57 -14.24 -1.01
N ALA A 11 6.27 -14.53 0.27
CA ALA A 11 5.07 -15.25 0.66
C ALA A 11 3.79 -14.45 0.44
N ILE A 12 3.81 -13.13 0.70
CA ILE A 12 2.63 -12.26 0.53
C ILE A 12 2.11 -12.30 -0.92
N PRO A 13 2.90 -11.98 -1.97
CA PRO A 13 2.42 -12.03 -3.35
C PRO A 13 2.01 -13.44 -3.81
N ILE A 14 2.71 -14.49 -3.35
CA ILE A 14 2.32 -15.87 -3.65
C ILE A 14 0.92 -16.16 -3.09
N LEU A 15 0.66 -15.71 -1.85
CA LEU A 15 -0.62 -15.91 -1.18
C LEU A 15 -1.73 -15.08 -1.84
N GLU A 16 -1.47 -13.84 -2.23
CA GLU A 16 -2.42 -13.01 -2.99
C GLU A 16 -2.81 -13.64 -4.33
N VAL A 17 -1.83 -14.13 -5.10
CA VAL A 17 -2.10 -14.82 -6.38
C VAL A 17 -2.92 -16.09 -6.14
N TYR A 18 -2.63 -16.84 -5.08
CA TYR A 18 -3.43 -18.01 -4.69
C TYR A 18 -4.89 -17.62 -4.38
N ILE A 19 -5.10 -16.56 -3.59
CA ILE A 19 -6.45 -16.05 -3.28
C ILE A 19 -7.16 -15.62 -4.55
N LEU A 20 -6.51 -14.85 -5.42
CA LEU A 20 -7.07 -14.38 -6.68
C LEU A 20 -7.54 -15.53 -7.58
N VAL A 21 -6.72 -16.57 -7.74
CA VAL A 21 -7.08 -17.75 -8.53
C VAL A 21 -8.25 -18.48 -7.88
N ARG A 22 -8.27 -18.61 -6.55
CA ARG A 22 -9.36 -19.28 -5.83
C ARG A 22 -10.68 -18.50 -5.92
N LEU A 23 -10.62 -17.18 -5.79
CA LEU A 23 -11.76 -16.28 -5.94
C LEU A 23 -12.28 -16.32 -7.38
N GLY A 24 -11.37 -16.24 -8.36
CA GLY A 24 -11.70 -16.35 -9.78
C GLY A 24 -12.41 -17.66 -10.13
N GLY A 25 -12.02 -18.76 -9.50
CA GLY A 25 -12.71 -20.06 -9.64
C GLY A 25 -14.05 -20.14 -8.90
N ALA A 26 -14.22 -19.44 -7.78
CA ALA A 26 -15.42 -19.50 -6.95
C ALA A 26 -16.56 -18.59 -7.42
N ILE A 27 -16.24 -17.35 -7.80
CA ILE A 27 -17.23 -16.32 -8.19
C ILE A 27 -17.09 -15.86 -9.65
N GLY A 28 -16.04 -16.30 -10.35
CA GLY A 28 -15.73 -15.88 -11.72
C GLY A 28 -14.76 -14.70 -11.79
N TRP A 29 -14.12 -14.55 -12.95
CA TRP A 29 -13.07 -13.53 -13.15
C TRP A 29 -13.61 -12.10 -13.15
N LYS A 30 -14.85 -11.87 -13.62
CA LYS A 30 -15.48 -10.54 -13.69
C LYS A 30 -15.67 -9.90 -12.30
N PRO A 31 -16.34 -10.55 -11.32
CA PRO A 31 -16.46 -9.97 -9.99
C PRO A 31 -15.12 -9.93 -9.25
N THR A 32 -14.22 -10.89 -9.48
CA THR A 32 -12.85 -10.85 -8.92
C THR A 32 -12.10 -9.60 -9.37
N LEU A 33 -12.14 -9.28 -10.68
CA LEU A 33 -11.56 -8.04 -11.21
C LEU A 33 -12.21 -6.79 -10.59
N GLY A 34 -13.53 -6.81 -10.40
CA GLY A 34 -14.25 -5.73 -9.72
C GLY A 34 -13.73 -5.50 -8.29
N ILE A 35 -13.49 -6.57 -7.53
CA ILE A 35 -12.93 -6.48 -6.18
C ILE A 35 -11.51 -5.92 -6.22
N CYS A 36 -10.66 -6.36 -7.15
CA CYS A 36 -9.31 -5.81 -7.33
C CYS A 36 -9.33 -4.31 -7.62
N ILE A 37 -10.26 -3.85 -8.46
CA ILE A 37 -10.41 -2.43 -8.78
C ILE A 37 -10.86 -1.64 -7.56
N VAL A 38 -11.85 -2.15 -6.80
CA VAL A 38 -12.34 -1.49 -5.59
C VAL A 38 -11.25 -1.38 -4.52
N THR A 39 -10.49 -2.45 -4.30
CA THR A 39 -9.38 -2.47 -3.34
C THR A 39 -8.25 -1.53 -3.76
N ALA A 40 -7.87 -1.54 -5.04
CA ALA A 40 -6.87 -0.61 -5.57
C ALA A 40 -7.30 0.86 -5.47
N LEU A 41 -8.58 1.16 -5.73
CA LEU A 41 -9.14 2.51 -5.55
C LEU A 41 -9.11 2.93 -4.07
N ALA A 42 -9.54 2.05 -3.17
CA ALA A 42 -9.53 2.31 -1.73
C ALA A 42 -8.09 2.56 -1.24
N GLY A 43 -7.13 1.72 -1.63
CA GLY A 43 -5.71 1.88 -1.30
C GLY A 43 -5.14 3.19 -1.83
N SER A 44 -5.43 3.54 -3.08
CA SER A 44 -5.01 4.80 -3.70
C SER A 44 -5.57 6.04 -2.99
N LEU A 45 -6.85 6.01 -2.60
CA LEU A 45 -7.48 7.10 -1.85
C LEU A 45 -6.86 7.28 -0.46
N LEU A 46 -6.61 6.17 0.25
CA LEU A 46 -5.94 6.19 1.56
C LEU A 46 -4.51 6.73 1.44
N ALA A 47 -3.74 6.24 0.47
CA ALA A 47 -2.37 6.70 0.22
C ALA A 47 -2.33 8.19 -0.11
N LYS A 48 -3.27 8.67 -0.93
CA LYS A 48 -3.41 10.11 -1.24
C LYS A 48 -3.72 10.94 0.00
N HIS A 49 -4.70 10.53 0.80
CA HIS A 49 -5.11 11.27 2.00
C HIS A 49 -3.98 11.33 3.04
N GLN A 50 -3.32 10.20 3.30
CA GLN A 50 -2.21 10.17 4.25
C GLN A 50 -0.98 10.90 3.70
N GLY A 51 -0.67 10.75 2.42
CA GLY A 51 0.48 11.40 1.77
C GLY A 51 0.36 12.92 1.80
N LEU A 52 -0.83 13.47 1.59
CA LEU A 52 -1.10 14.91 1.74
C LEU A 52 -0.84 15.40 3.17
N ASN A 53 -1.20 14.61 4.18
CA ASN A 53 -0.97 14.96 5.58
C ASN A 53 0.53 14.91 5.93
N ALA A 54 1.25 13.88 5.47
CA ALA A 54 2.70 13.79 5.64
C ALA A 54 3.41 14.98 4.97
N TRP A 55 3.00 15.34 3.75
CA TRP A 55 3.54 16.50 3.03
C TRP A 55 3.32 17.82 3.77
N ARG A 56 2.13 18.04 4.33
CA ARG A 56 1.84 19.23 5.15
C ARG A 56 2.73 19.30 6.40
N ARG A 57 3.03 18.16 7.04
CA ARG A 57 3.96 18.10 8.17
C ARG A 57 5.38 18.46 7.77
N VAL A 58 5.88 17.90 6.66
CA VAL A 58 7.18 18.27 6.09
C VAL A 58 7.28 19.79 5.87
N GLN A 59 6.25 20.40 5.29
CA GLN A 59 6.23 21.86 5.09
C GLN A 59 6.22 22.64 6.41
N ALA A 60 5.45 22.19 7.41
CA ALA A 60 5.38 22.86 8.71
C ALA A 60 6.70 22.80 9.47
N ASP A 61 7.37 21.64 9.48
CA ASP A 61 8.68 21.45 10.13
C ASP A 61 9.75 22.33 9.47
N LEU A 62 9.81 22.34 8.14
CA LEU A 62 10.74 23.18 7.39
C LEU A 62 10.50 24.67 7.61
N ALA A 63 9.24 25.10 7.72
CA ALA A 63 8.90 26.49 8.03
C ALA A 63 9.36 26.92 9.44
N GLN A 64 9.53 25.97 10.36
CA GLN A 64 10.05 26.19 11.71
C GLN A 64 11.57 26.01 11.81
N GLY A 65 12.25 25.69 10.70
CA GLY A 65 13.69 25.38 10.69
C GLY A 65 14.03 24.02 11.30
N ILE A 66 13.04 23.14 11.46
CA ILE A 66 13.19 21.78 12.01
C ILE A 66 13.44 20.81 10.85
N LEU A 67 14.33 19.83 11.05
CA LEU A 67 14.59 18.78 10.07
C LEU A 67 13.42 17.76 10.06
N PRO A 68 12.69 17.56 8.94
CA PRO A 68 11.46 16.76 8.89
C PRO A 68 11.72 15.24 8.76
N GLY A 69 12.60 14.67 9.58
CA GLY A 69 13.01 13.27 9.47
C GLY A 69 11.83 12.29 9.57
N ASP A 70 11.00 12.46 10.59
CA ASP A 70 9.85 11.59 10.86
C ASP A 70 8.77 11.73 9.78
N ALA A 71 8.47 12.96 9.35
CA ALA A 71 7.47 13.21 8.31
C ALA A 71 7.87 12.64 6.93
N LEU A 72 9.18 12.58 6.65
CA LEU A 72 9.71 11.93 5.45
C LEU A 72 9.59 10.40 5.54
N LEU A 73 9.89 9.81 6.70
CA LEU A 73 9.69 8.38 6.95
C LEU A 73 8.22 7.99 6.83
N ASP A 74 7.32 8.78 7.41
CA ASP A 74 5.87 8.61 7.28
C ASP A 74 5.46 8.62 5.80
N GLY A 75 5.91 9.61 5.04
CA GLY A 75 5.64 9.71 3.61
C GLY A 75 6.11 8.47 2.83
N LEU A 76 7.28 7.94 3.18
CA LEU A 76 7.86 6.75 2.54
C LEU A 76 7.09 5.47 2.89
N LEU A 77 6.66 5.33 4.15
CA LEU A 77 5.81 4.22 4.58
C LEU A 77 4.41 4.28 3.96
N ILE A 78 3.83 5.47 3.81
CA ILE A 78 2.55 5.67 3.13
C ILE A 78 2.66 5.26 1.65
N LEU A 79 3.75 5.63 0.98
CA LEU A 79 4.00 5.21 -0.41
C LEU A 79 4.17 3.70 -0.52
N ALA A 80 4.97 3.09 0.35
CA ALA A 80 5.19 1.65 0.36
C ALA A 80 3.88 0.89 0.64
N GLY A 81 3.11 1.30 1.66
CA GLY A 81 1.82 0.71 1.98
C GLY A 81 0.77 0.93 0.89
N GLY A 82 0.76 2.12 0.27
CA GLY A 82 -0.10 2.44 -0.86
C GLY A 82 0.19 1.55 -2.06
N LEU A 83 1.47 1.36 -2.41
CA LEU A 83 1.87 0.44 -3.47
C LEU A 83 1.42 -0.99 -3.20
N LEU A 84 1.66 -1.50 -1.98
CA LEU A 84 1.24 -2.85 -1.58
C LEU A 84 -0.29 -3.02 -1.67
N LEU A 85 -1.08 -2.02 -1.27
CA LEU A 85 -2.55 -2.08 -1.38
C LEU A 85 -3.05 -1.99 -2.83
N ILE A 86 -2.31 -1.30 -3.71
CA ILE A 86 -2.67 -1.17 -5.12
C ILE A 86 -2.35 -2.46 -5.89
N THR A 87 -1.38 -3.27 -5.43
CA THR A 87 -0.94 -4.48 -6.13
C THR A 87 -0.90 -5.73 -5.24
N PRO A 88 -1.80 -6.69 -5.50
CA PRO A 88 -3.26 -6.55 -5.60
C PRO A 88 -3.92 -6.70 -4.22
N GLY A 89 -4.51 -5.65 -3.65
CA GLY A 89 -4.92 -5.59 -2.23
C GLY A 89 -6.06 -6.53 -1.77
N LEU A 90 -5.85 -7.85 -1.84
CA LEU A 90 -6.75 -8.94 -1.47
C LEU A 90 -6.14 -9.89 -0.44
#